data_AF-A5FJ28-F1
#
_entry.id   AF-A5FJ28-F1
#
_cell.length_a   1.000
_cell.length_b   1.000
_cell.length_c   1.000
_cell.angle_alpha   90.00
_cell.angle_beta   90.00
_cell.angle_gamma   90.00
#
_symmetry.space_group_name_H-M   'P 1'
#
loop_
_entity.id
_entity.type
_entity.pdbx_description
1 polymer ?
#
loop_
_entity_poly.entity_id
_entity_poly.type
_entity_poly.pdbx_seq_one_letter_code
_entity_poly.pdbx_strand_id
1 'polypeptide(L)'
;MIIVKNTKCQSCHQTFELSNKQINLVTDLLNRGQKFIMIECSLCGLATNYQQENDDIQNSAIEVDSYTYRCPVSHCTGWVELIEDSTSSFFGCGECGSVWYEEQNFQKEITQIVSLCNYRAKCYEMAENKWIPASLENEDKNYKTLVESEPFDKKKSFIRD
;
A
#
# COMPACT_ATOMS: atom_id res chain seq x y z
N MET A 1 -16.44 -20.83 18.55
CA MET A 1 -15.22 -21.37 19.19
C MET A 1 -14.21 -21.57 18.08
N ILE A 2 -13.10 -20.85 18.11
CA ILE A 2 -12.07 -20.95 17.05
C ILE A 2 -11.34 -22.28 17.25
N ILE A 3 -11.33 -23.13 16.23
CA ILE A 3 -10.60 -24.40 16.26
C ILE A 3 -9.25 -24.17 15.58
N VAL A 4 -8.19 -24.09 16.39
CA VAL A 4 -6.81 -23.92 15.91
C VAL A 4 -6.10 -25.27 16.02
N LYS A 5 -5.77 -25.89 14.88
CA LYS A 5 -5.12 -27.21 14.85
C LYS A 5 -4.02 -27.30 13.81
N ASN A 6 -4.31 -26.91 12.58
CA ASN A 6 -3.40 -26.99 11.46
C ASN A 6 -3.33 -25.64 10.73
N THR A 7 -2.39 -25.51 9.80
CA THR A 7 -2.40 -24.45 8.80
C THR A 7 -1.57 -24.83 7.58
N LYS A 8 -1.72 -24.09 6.49
CA LYS A 8 -0.96 -24.27 5.26
C LYS A 8 0.25 -23.33 5.22
N CYS A 9 1.44 -23.88 5.03
CA CYS A 9 2.63 -23.07 4.86
C CYS A 9 2.63 -22.35 3.51
N GLN A 10 2.91 -21.04 3.50
CA GLN A 10 3.00 -20.26 2.26
C GLN A 10 4.31 -20.50 1.48
N SER A 11 5.33 -21.09 2.12
CA SER A 11 6.64 -21.36 1.51
C SER A 11 6.73 -22.74 0.88
N CYS A 12 6.31 -23.80 1.60
CA CYS A 12 6.35 -25.18 1.08
C CYS A 12 4.98 -25.70 0.62
N HIS A 13 3.92 -24.91 0.80
CA HIS A 13 2.54 -25.22 0.41
C HIS A 13 1.91 -26.46 1.04
N GLN A 14 2.57 -27.05 2.05
CA GLN A 14 2.05 -28.20 2.79
C GLN A 14 1.27 -27.76 4.02
N THR A 15 0.21 -28.50 4.33
CA THR A 15 -0.52 -28.38 5.60
C THR A 15 0.24 -29.11 6.69
N PHE A 16 0.37 -28.48 7.85
CA PHE A 16 1.02 -29.08 9.02
C PHE A 16 0.22 -28.82 10.29
N GLU A 17 0.30 -29.76 11.23
CA GLU A 17 -0.27 -29.62 12.56
C GLU A 17 0.59 -28.68 13.41
N LEU A 18 -0.09 -27.81 14.15
CA LEU A 18 0.53 -26.86 15.05
C LEU A 18 0.99 -27.56 16.33
N SER A 19 2.16 -27.17 16.83
CA SER A 19 2.58 -27.58 18.18
C SER A 19 1.69 -26.94 19.25
N ASN A 20 1.61 -27.53 20.45
CA ASN A 20 0.87 -26.95 21.57
C ASN A 20 1.27 -25.50 21.88
N LYS A 21 2.56 -25.15 21.71
CA LYS A 21 3.05 -23.78 21.89
C LYS A 21 2.44 -22.83 20.84
N GLN A 22 2.39 -23.26 19.59
CA GLN A 22 1.80 -22.48 18.49
C GLN A 22 0.28 -22.37 18.64
N ILE A 23 -0.41 -23.43 19.05
CA ILE A 23 -1.86 -23.39 19.32
C ILE A 23 -2.18 -22.33 20.37
N ASN A 24 -1.44 -22.31 21.49
CA ASN A 24 -1.65 -21.33 22.56
C ASN A 24 -1.38 -19.90 22.08
N LEU A 25 -0.29 -19.69 21.34
CA LEU A 25 0.08 -18.38 20.79
C LEU A 25 -0.99 -17.86 19.82
N VAL A 26 -1.35 -18.67 18.83
CA VAL A 26 -2.33 -18.30 17.80
C VAL A 26 -3.69 -18.02 18.44
N THR A 27 -4.12 -18.85 19.39
CA THR A 27 -5.41 -18.66 20.08
C THR A 27 -5.45 -17.35 20.87
N ASP A 28 -4.41 -17.01 21.62
CA ASP A 28 -4.33 -15.75 22.37
C ASP A 28 -4.36 -14.54 21.43
N LEU A 29 -3.60 -14.57 20.34
CA LEU A 29 -3.54 -13.48 19.37
C LEU A 29 -4.86 -13.29 18.60
N LEU A 30 -5.52 -14.37 18.20
CA LEU A 30 -6.84 -14.31 17.57
C LEU A 30 -7.90 -13.73 18.52
N ASN A 31 -7.87 -14.10 19.80
CA ASN A 31 -8.79 -13.55 20.82
C ASN A 31 -8.59 -12.04 21.04
N ARG A 32 -7.41 -11.51 20.70
CA ARG A 32 -7.10 -10.07 20.74
C ARG A 32 -7.42 -9.35 19.41
N GLY A 33 -7.98 -10.05 18.42
CA GLY A 33 -8.33 -9.49 17.12
C GLY A 33 -7.17 -9.36 16.13
N GLN A 34 -6.02 -9.98 16.41
CA GLN A 34 -4.87 -9.95 15.50
C GLN A 34 -5.14 -10.81 14.26
N LYS A 35 -4.97 -10.24 13.06
CA LYS A 35 -5.18 -10.94 11.77
C LYS A 35 -3.92 -11.52 11.14
N PHE A 36 -2.76 -10.95 11.47
CA PHE A 36 -1.47 -11.38 10.94
C PHE A 36 -0.63 -12.01 12.04
N ILE A 37 -0.41 -13.32 11.95
CA ILE A 37 0.23 -14.14 12.98
C ILE A 37 1.27 -15.03 12.31
N MET A 38 2.54 -14.69 12.51
CA MET A 38 3.66 -15.46 11.96
C MET A 38 4.03 -16.64 12.87
N ILE A 39 4.17 -17.82 12.29
CA ILE A 39 4.60 -19.05 12.98
C ILE A 39 5.62 -19.81 12.14
N GLU A 40 6.45 -20.63 12.79
CA GLU A 40 7.40 -21.50 12.11
C GLU A 40 6.73 -22.77 11.55
N CYS A 41 7.00 -23.12 10.29
CA CYS A 41 6.54 -24.37 9.70
C CYS A 41 7.39 -25.55 10.19
N SER A 42 6.75 -26.57 10.76
CA SER A 42 7.43 -27.78 11.24
C SER A 42 8.03 -28.64 10.13
N LEU A 43 7.65 -28.41 8.87
CA LEU A 43 8.12 -29.18 7.71
C LEU A 43 9.34 -28.56 7.02
N CYS A 44 9.39 -27.23 6.91
CA CYS A 44 10.48 -26.54 6.21
C CYS A 44 11.29 -25.56 7.07
N GLY A 45 10.89 -25.33 8.33
CA GLY A 45 11.57 -24.43 9.27
C GLY A 45 11.43 -22.94 8.95
N LEU A 46 10.73 -22.57 7.87
CA LEU A 46 10.51 -21.18 7.51
C LEU A 46 9.28 -20.60 8.21
N ALA A 47 9.30 -19.30 8.44
CA ALA A 47 8.14 -18.58 8.96
C ALA A 47 7.02 -18.49 7.90
N THR A 48 5.77 -18.62 8.34
CA THR A 48 4.56 -18.54 7.51
C THR A 48 3.46 -17.85 8.31
N ASN A 49 2.56 -17.14 7.62
CA ASN A 49 1.37 -16.61 8.27
C ASN A 49 0.40 -17.76 8.59
N TYR A 50 -0.23 -17.73 9.76
CA TYR A 50 -1.33 -18.63 10.11
C TYR A 50 -2.59 -18.25 9.33
N GLN A 51 -3.18 -19.23 8.66
CA GLN A 51 -4.48 -19.14 7.99
C GLN A 51 -5.42 -20.18 8.57
N GLN A 52 -6.65 -19.79 8.90
CA GLN A 52 -7.68 -20.71 9.38
C GLN A 52 -8.33 -21.42 8.19
N GLU A 53 -8.53 -22.74 8.25
CA GLU A 53 -9.12 -23.56 7.17
C GLU A 53 -10.56 -23.16 6.76
N ASN A 54 -11.20 -22.21 7.46
CA ASN A 54 -12.54 -21.71 7.12
C ASN A 54 -12.55 -20.33 6.46
N ASP A 55 -11.39 -19.73 6.17
CA ASP A 55 -11.33 -18.55 5.29
C ASP A 55 -11.36 -19.00 3.81
N ASP A 56 -12.38 -19.78 3.46
CA ASP A 56 -12.95 -19.84 2.10
C ASP A 56 -13.88 -18.64 1.85
N ILE A 57 -13.67 -17.55 2.59
CA ILE A 57 -14.19 -16.25 2.18
C ILE A 57 -13.27 -15.82 1.05
N GLN A 58 -13.77 -16.10 -0.16
CA GLN A 58 -13.54 -15.32 -1.35
C GLN A 58 -12.91 -13.99 -0.97
N ASN A 59 -11.62 -13.83 -1.27
CA ASN A 59 -11.13 -12.53 -1.66
C ASN A 59 -11.93 -12.14 -2.91
N SER A 60 -13.21 -11.79 -2.74
CA SER A 60 -13.73 -10.64 -3.45
C SER A 60 -12.79 -9.54 -2.99
N ALA A 61 -11.72 -9.33 -3.77
CA ALA A 61 -11.23 -7.99 -3.95
C ALA A 61 -12.50 -7.18 -4.21
N ILE A 62 -12.97 -6.49 -3.18
CA ILE A 62 -13.72 -5.28 -3.42
C ILE A 62 -12.66 -4.48 -4.17
N GLU A 63 -12.80 -4.42 -5.49
CA GLU A 63 -12.21 -3.37 -6.30
C GLU A 63 -12.80 -2.07 -5.76
N VAL A 64 -12.32 -1.65 -4.59
CA VAL A 64 -12.22 -0.25 -4.29
C VAL A 64 -11.17 0.17 -5.31
N ASP A 65 -11.58 0.96 -6.31
CA ASP A 65 -10.66 1.65 -7.20
C ASP A 65 -9.74 2.52 -6.32
N SER A 66 -8.72 1.90 -5.71
CA SER A 66 -7.71 2.59 -4.95
C SER A 66 -6.81 3.21 -5.99
N TYR A 67 -7.15 4.43 -6.39
CA TYR A 67 -6.33 5.22 -7.28
C TYR A 67 -4.94 5.38 -6.63
N THR A 68 -3.95 4.65 -7.16
CA THR A 68 -2.56 4.81 -6.77
C THR A 68 -1.93 5.87 -7.68
N TYR A 69 -1.58 7.01 -7.10
CA TYR A 69 -1.05 8.15 -7.83
C TYR A 69 0.48 8.12 -7.84
N ARG A 70 1.11 8.67 -8.89
CA ARG A 70 2.50 9.10 -8.76
C ARG A 70 2.60 10.29 -7.80
N CYS A 71 3.67 10.36 -7.01
CA CYS A 71 3.90 11.47 -6.11
C CYS A 71 4.20 12.77 -6.89
N PRO A 72 3.48 13.88 -6.63
CA PRO A 72 3.73 15.15 -7.33
C PRO A 72 4.93 15.92 -6.79
N VAL A 73 5.57 15.44 -5.72
CA VAL A 73 6.73 16.09 -5.12
C VAL A 73 7.95 15.93 -6.03
N SER A 74 8.62 17.06 -6.30
CA SER A 74 9.82 17.12 -7.11
C SER A 74 10.89 16.14 -6.60
N HIS A 75 11.56 15.43 -7.51
CA HIS A 75 12.56 14.39 -7.24
C HIS A 75 12.00 13.08 -6.63
N CYS A 76 10.69 13.00 -6.32
CA CYS A 76 10.09 11.78 -5.77
C CYS A 76 9.47 10.90 -6.86
N THR A 77 9.96 9.66 -6.97
CA THR A 77 9.42 8.62 -7.88
C THR A 77 8.34 7.77 -7.21
N GLY A 78 7.92 8.15 -6.01
CA GLY A 78 7.05 7.35 -5.16
C GLY A 78 5.59 7.27 -5.60
N TRP A 79 4.84 6.53 -4.81
CA TRP A 79 3.40 6.38 -4.94
C TRP A 79 2.69 7.13 -3.82
N VAL A 80 1.51 7.66 -4.14
CA VAL A 80 0.60 8.29 -3.20
C VAL A 80 -0.69 7.48 -3.18
N GLU A 81 -1.08 7.08 -1.98
CA GLU A 81 -2.33 6.38 -1.71
C GLU A 81 -3.22 7.22 -0.80
N LEU A 82 -4.53 7.04 -0.94
CA LEU A 82 -5.48 7.53 0.06
C LEU A 82 -5.44 6.58 1.26
N ILE A 83 -5.03 7.11 2.41
CA ILE A 83 -4.99 6.40 3.67
C ILE A 83 -6.23 6.79 4.46
N GLU A 84 -7.05 5.80 4.79
CA GLU A 84 -8.24 5.97 5.62
C GLU A 84 -7.97 5.38 7.01
N ASP A 85 -8.01 6.22 8.04
CA ASP A 85 -8.04 5.81 9.44
C ASP A 85 -9.41 6.11 10.05
N SER A 86 -9.71 5.50 11.19
CA SER A 86 -10.91 5.66 12.00
C SER A 86 -11.28 7.12 12.33
N THR A 87 -10.35 8.07 12.21
CA THR A 87 -10.54 9.47 12.57
C THR A 87 -10.36 10.46 11.42
N SER A 88 -9.65 10.08 10.36
CA SER A 88 -9.37 10.98 9.22
C SER A 88 -8.90 10.20 8.00
N SER A 89 -9.06 10.80 6.81
CA SER A 89 -8.48 10.33 5.56
C SER A 89 -7.48 11.35 5.04
N PHE A 90 -6.36 10.90 4.48
CA PHE A 90 -5.34 11.76 3.90
C PHE A 90 -4.60 11.05 2.77
N PHE A 91 -4.03 11.82 1.85
CA PHE A 91 -3.12 11.28 0.85
C PHE A 91 -1.70 11.21 1.43
N GLY A 92 -1.04 10.08 1.30
CA GLY A 92 0.30 9.87 1.83
C GLY A 92 1.25 9.26 0.80
N CYS A 93 2.47 9.80 0.70
CA CYS A 93 3.53 9.20 -0.09
C CYS A 93 4.42 8.29 0.77
N GLY A 94 4.57 7.02 0.38
CA GLY A 94 5.40 6.05 1.08
C GLY A 94 6.91 6.32 0.99
N GLU A 95 7.34 7.05 -0.05
CA GLU A 95 8.77 7.26 -0.34
C GLU A 95 9.32 8.56 0.24
N CYS A 96 8.65 9.70 0.01
CA CYS A 96 9.11 10.99 0.52
C CYS A 96 8.44 11.41 1.83
N GLY A 97 7.46 10.64 2.31
CA GLY A 97 6.73 10.90 3.56
C GLY A 97 5.79 12.11 3.50
N SER A 98 5.59 12.72 2.32
CA SER A 98 4.67 13.86 2.19
C SER A 98 3.22 13.46 2.41
N VAL A 99 2.46 14.33 3.07
CA VAL A 99 1.08 14.12 3.50
C VAL A 99 0.21 15.30 3.10
N TRP A 100 -0.91 15.03 2.44
CA TRP A 100 -1.94 16.02 2.12
C TRP A 100 -3.24 15.64 2.84
N TYR A 101 -3.62 16.41 3.86
CA TYR A 101 -4.88 16.23 4.58
C TYR A 101 -6.09 16.74 3.78
N GLU A 102 -5.88 17.72 2.91
CA GLU A 102 -6.91 18.26 2.02
C GLU A 102 -6.63 17.83 0.58
N GLU A 103 -7.59 17.18 -0.06
CA GLU A 103 -7.49 16.74 -1.46
C GLU A 103 -7.16 17.91 -2.40
N GLN A 104 -7.67 19.10 -2.10
CA GLN A 104 -7.44 20.30 -2.91
C GLN A 104 -5.94 20.65 -2.98
N ASN A 105 -5.20 20.46 -1.88
CA ASN A 105 -3.75 20.72 -1.85
C ASN A 105 -2.99 19.66 -2.66
N PHE A 106 -3.43 18.40 -2.61
CA PHE A 106 -2.88 17.33 -3.44
C PHE A 106 -3.09 17.61 -4.93
N GLN A 107 -4.33 17.91 -5.33
CA GLN A 107 -4.70 18.22 -6.71
C GLN A 107 -3.98 19.47 -7.26
N LYS A 108 -3.77 20.47 -6.39
CA LYS A 108 -2.99 21.67 -6.71
C LYS A 108 -1.52 21.34 -6.96
N GLU A 109 -0.91 20.49 -6.16
CA GLU A 109 0.49 20.08 -6.38
C GLU A 109 0.64 19.19 -7.63
N ILE A 110 -0.34 18.32 -7.94
CA ILE A 110 -0.38 17.62 -9.24
C ILE A 110 -0.41 18.65 -10.38
N THR A 111 -1.32 19.63 -10.32
CA THR A 111 -1.42 20.68 -11.34
C THR A 111 -0.11 21.44 -11.52
N GLN A 112 0.59 21.74 -10.42
CA GLN A 112 1.88 22.41 -10.47
C GLN A 112 2.93 21.53 -11.16
N ILE A 113 3.09 20.27 -10.74
CA ILE A 113 4.17 19.44 -11.27
C ILE A 113 3.95 19.08 -12.75
N VAL A 114 2.71 18.84 -13.17
CA VAL A 114 2.41 18.55 -14.59
C VAL A 114 2.64 19.78 -15.48
N SER A 115 2.43 20.99 -14.95
CA SER A 115 2.75 22.24 -15.66
C SER A 115 4.26 22.49 -15.81
N LEU A 116 5.06 21.97 -14.87
CA LEU A 116 6.51 22.14 -14.85
C LEU A 116 7.23 21.06 -15.66
N CYS A 117 6.70 19.85 -15.70
CA CYS A 117 7.37 18.66 -16.23
C CYS A 117 6.43 17.85 -17.13
N ASN A 118 6.61 17.95 -18.46
CA ASN A 118 5.76 17.27 -19.43
C ASN A 118 5.70 15.74 -19.25
N TYR A 119 6.77 15.11 -18.77
CA TYR A 119 6.76 13.66 -18.51
C TYR A 119 5.94 13.28 -17.27
N ARG A 120 5.76 14.20 -16.30
CA ARG A 120 4.85 14.01 -15.17
C ARG A 120 3.40 14.01 -15.61
N ALA A 121 3.05 14.82 -16.60
CA ALA A 121 1.69 14.88 -17.17
C ALA A 121 1.20 13.52 -17.70
N LYS A 122 2.10 12.64 -18.17
CA LYS A 122 1.74 11.30 -18.64
C LYS A 122 1.25 10.35 -17.55
N CYS A 123 1.49 10.68 -16.28
CA CYS A 123 1.09 9.88 -15.12
C CYS A 123 -0.32 10.23 -14.61
N TYR A 124 -0.95 11.26 -15.17
CA TYR A 124 -2.25 11.76 -14.72
C TYR A 124 -3.15 12.06 -15.91
N GLU A 125 -4.45 11.93 -15.70
CA GLU A 125 -5.49 12.32 -16.65
C GLU A 125 -6.53 13.20 -15.94
N MET A 126 -7.18 14.07 -16.71
CA MET A 126 -8.19 14.99 -16.18
C MET A 126 -9.58 14.36 -16.39
N ALA A 127 -10.26 14.05 -15.29
CA ALA A 127 -11.64 13.55 -15.29
C ALA A 127 -12.47 14.41 -14.34
N GLU A 128 -13.62 14.91 -14.81
CA GLU A 128 -14.55 15.71 -13.98
C GLU A 128 -13.88 16.88 -13.21
N ASN A 129 -12.93 17.57 -13.85
CA ASN A 129 -12.10 18.64 -13.26
C ASN A 129 -11.17 18.20 -12.11
N LYS A 130 -10.81 16.93 -12.06
CA LYS A 130 -9.87 16.36 -11.10
C LYS A 130 -8.80 15.54 -11.81
N TRP A 131 -7.57 15.61 -11.33
CA TRP A 131 -6.52 14.68 -11.74
C TRP A 131 -6.77 13.32 -11.12
N ILE A 132 -6.80 12.30 -11.96
CA ILE A 132 -6.78 10.88 -11.59
C ILE A 132 -5.53 10.23 -12.19
N PRO A 133 -5.06 9.08 -11.66
CA PRO A 133 -3.92 8.37 -12.23
C PRO A 133 -4.21 7.93 -13.66
N ALA A 134 -3.27 8.15 -14.57
CA ALA A 134 -3.32 7.56 -15.91
C ALA A 134 -2.81 6.12 -15.88
N SER A 135 -3.08 5.35 -16.94
CA SER A 135 -2.49 4.02 -17.13
C SER A 135 -0.96 4.06 -17.04
N LEU A 136 -0.37 3.07 -16.35
CA LEU A 136 1.09 2.91 -16.26
C LEU A 136 1.76 2.75 -17.62
N GLU A 137 1.04 2.27 -18.63
CA GLU A 137 1.55 2.14 -19.99
C GLU A 137 1.82 3.50 -20.65
N ASN A 138 1.19 4.57 -20.17
CA ASN A 138 1.43 5.93 -20.64
C ASN A 138 2.68 6.55 -20.04
N GLU A 139 3.20 6.01 -18.92
CA GLU A 139 4.38 6.53 -18.25
C GLU A 139 5.60 6.50 -19.18
N ASP A 140 6.45 7.54 -19.08
CA ASP A 140 7.68 7.57 -19.86
C ASP A 140 8.61 6.42 -19.44
N LYS A 141 9.22 5.72 -20.41
CA LYS A 141 10.13 4.59 -20.11
C LYS A 141 11.31 5.01 -19.23
N ASN A 142 11.71 6.27 -19.31
CA ASN A 142 12.79 6.85 -18.51
C ASN A 142 12.27 7.67 -17.33
N TYR A 143 11.00 7.52 -16.93
CA TYR A 143 10.34 8.34 -15.90
C TYR A 143 11.17 8.46 -14.64
N LYS A 144 11.65 7.33 -14.09
CA LYS A 144 12.49 7.31 -12.90
C LYS A 144 13.70 8.24 -13.04
N THR A 145 14.47 8.10 -14.12
CA THR A 145 15.66 8.91 -14.37
C THR A 145 15.33 10.39 -14.58
N LEU A 146 14.23 10.69 -15.27
CA LEU A 146 13.77 12.06 -15.48
C LEU A 146 13.41 12.72 -14.14
N VAL A 147 12.66 12.02 -13.30
CA VAL A 147 12.27 12.49 -11.97
C VAL A 147 13.46 12.66 -11.04
N GLU A 148 14.37 11.70 -10.99
CA GLU A 148 15.60 11.79 -10.18
C GLU A 148 16.54 12.92 -10.65
N SER A 149 16.33 13.47 -11.85
CA SER A 149 17.06 14.65 -12.34
C SER A 149 16.42 15.98 -11.96
N GLU A 150 15.19 15.96 -11.42
CA GLU A 150 14.51 17.16 -10.93
C GLU A 150 15.24 17.75 -9.72
N PRO A 151 15.17 19.07 -9.51
CA PRO A 151 15.64 19.67 -8.26
C PRO A 151 14.87 19.09 -7.06
N PHE A 152 15.54 18.90 -5.94
CA PHE A 152 14.86 18.50 -4.70
C PHE A 152 13.79 19.50 -4.30
N ASP A 153 12.70 18.99 -3.70
CA ASP A 153 11.70 19.84 -3.07
C ASP A 153 12.35 20.76 -2.01
N LYS A 154 11.93 22.02 -2.03
CA LYS A 154 12.47 23.06 -1.15
C LYS A 154 11.67 23.18 0.14
N LYS A 155 10.49 22.58 0.22
CA LYS A 155 9.67 22.62 1.43
C LYS A 155 10.32 21.77 2.53
N LYS A 156 10.33 22.31 3.75
CA LYS A 156 10.95 21.66 4.92
C LYS A 156 9.99 20.78 5.71
N SER A 157 8.69 20.92 5.45
CA SER A 157 7.63 20.17 6.11
C SER A 157 7.08 19.12 5.15
N PHE A 158 6.81 17.93 5.68
CA PHE A 158 6.10 16.86 4.97
C PHE A 158 4.59 17.10 4.91
N ILE A 159 4.04 17.97 5.76
CA ILE A 159 2.64 18.39 5.68
C ILE A 159 2.49 19.36 4.51
N ARG A 160 1.52 19.07 3.65
CA ARG A 160 1.32 19.72 2.35
C ARG A 160 0.03 20.54 2.32
N ASP A 161 0.18 21.77 2.79
CA ASP A 161 -0.81 22.84 2.76
C ASP A 161 -0.63 23.77 1.55
#